data_AF-A0A126RTY6-F1
#
_entry.id   AF-A0A126RTY6-F1
#
_cell.length_a   1.000
_cell.length_b   1.000
_cell.length_c   1.000
_cell.angle_alpha   90.00
_cell.angle_beta   90.00
_cell.angle_gamma   90.00
#
_symmetry.space_group_name_H-M   'P 1'
#
loop_
_entity.id
_entity.type
_entity.pdbx_description
1 polymer ?
#
loop_
_entity_poly.entity_id
_entity_poly.type
_entity_poly.pdbx_seq_one_letter_code
_entity_poly.pdbx_strand_id
1 'polypeptide(L)'
;MDAGELTPWVAVFADELGSPRHTPLTIRCYIDCARHFAAWLVIENVELSEVGDDALGRFAKHRCRCGGYRRAVPHLTSYLSRVHRFVVFLAGRGVVAPLAEAIASPVDPLVRDFQEWLMRHRGIRDRTAVRHGRMIMRLLPSLGSDPHAYNPAEIRMVILNEAQRCSVAYTKTMITALRGYLRFLAAADLCRPGLEHAVPRIPQWRLSSLPRYLSPDQVDRIVASCDLRTRRGIRDRAILLLLARLGLRAGDIWEMRLGDIDWDSGTLRVKGKGRCETLLPLPQDHKPSHREIFAIGPVNFFDSCATARKR
;
A
#
# COMPACT_ATOMS: atom_id res chain seq x y z
N MET A 1 9.51 25.27 -0.53
CA MET A 1 10.54 24.55 0.24
C MET A 1 11.75 24.52 -0.66
N ASP A 2 12.74 25.34 -0.32
CA ASP A 2 14.05 25.26 -0.98
C ASP A 2 14.74 24.00 -0.46
N ALA A 3 15.19 23.14 -1.37
CA ALA A 3 15.89 21.91 -1.02
C ALA A 3 17.42 22.12 -0.99
N GLY A 4 17.89 23.37 -1.17
CA GLY A 4 19.30 23.72 -1.13
C GLY A 4 20.12 22.87 -2.09
N GLU A 5 21.25 22.35 -1.60
CA GLU A 5 22.18 21.48 -2.33
C GLU A 5 21.56 20.16 -2.80
N LEU A 6 20.44 19.72 -2.22
CA LEU A 6 19.74 18.49 -2.61
C LEU A 6 18.68 18.70 -3.70
N THR A 7 18.41 19.94 -4.13
CA THR A 7 17.47 20.26 -5.20
C THR A 7 17.67 19.45 -6.50
N PRO A 8 18.89 19.33 -7.06
CA PRO A 8 19.11 18.50 -8.24
C PRO A 8 18.84 17.01 -7.98
N TRP A 9 19.15 16.51 -6.77
CA TRP A 9 18.95 15.13 -6.40
C TRP A 9 17.47 14.74 -6.24
N VAL A 10 16.62 15.68 -5.81
CA VAL A 10 15.16 15.47 -5.79
C VAL A 10 14.61 15.27 -7.20
N ALA A 11 15.12 15.98 -8.21
CA ALA A 11 14.70 15.83 -9.60
C ALA A 11 15.11 14.46 -10.16
N VAL A 12 16.38 14.06 -9.96
CA VAL A 12 16.88 12.74 -10.39
C VAL A 12 16.13 11.61 -9.69
N PHE A 13 15.79 11.78 -8.41
CA PHE A 13 14.98 10.80 -7.68
C PHE A 13 13.55 10.68 -8.23
N ALA A 14 12.96 11.79 -8.67
CA ALA A 14 11.64 11.77 -9.30
C ALA A 14 11.65 10.97 -10.61
N ASP A 15 12.68 11.15 -11.44
CA ASP A 15 12.84 10.45 -12.71
C ASP A 15 13.04 8.94 -12.50
N GLU A 16 13.85 8.54 -11.52
CA GLU A 16 14.05 7.12 -11.18
C GLU A 16 12.75 6.46 -10.70
N LEU A 17 11.94 7.19 -9.90
CA LEU A 17 10.62 6.72 -9.46
C LEU A 17 9.58 6.63 -10.58
N GLY A 18 9.79 7.38 -11.68
CA GLY A 18 8.96 7.42 -12.88
C GLY A 18 8.96 6.14 -13.72
N SER A 19 9.84 5.18 -13.41
CA SER A 19 9.73 3.79 -13.90
C SER A 19 8.35 3.19 -13.55
N PRO A 20 7.81 2.18 -14.29
CA PRO A 20 6.39 1.78 -14.33
C PRO A 20 5.73 1.30 -13.01
N ARG A 21 6.41 1.44 -11.86
CA ARG A 21 6.01 0.97 -10.54
C ARG A 21 5.17 1.97 -9.72
N HIS A 22 5.12 3.27 -10.08
CA HIS A 22 4.45 4.29 -9.25
C HIS A 22 3.48 5.18 -10.03
N THR A 23 2.38 5.58 -9.38
CA THR A 23 1.43 6.56 -9.94
C THR A 23 1.96 7.99 -9.78
N PRO A 24 1.50 8.97 -10.58
CA PRO A 24 1.92 10.37 -10.46
C PRO A 24 1.68 10.95 -9.04
N LEU A 25 0.57 10.57 -8.40
CA LEU A 25 0.28 10.98 -7.03
C LEU A 25 1.29 10.39 -6.03
N THR A 26 1.68 9.14 -6.22
CA THR A 26 2.69 8.48 -5.38
C THR A 26 4.05 9.12 -5.54
N ILE A 27 4.47 9.41 -6.78
CA ILE A 27 5.72 10.13 -7.08
C ILE A 27 5.72 11.50 -6.39
N ARG A 28 4.64 12.27 -6.51
CA ARG A 28 4.51 13.56 -5.82
C ARG A 28 4.68 13.44 -4.30
N CYS A 29 4.09 12.41 -3.67
CA CYS A 29 4.29 12.18 -2.24
C CYS A 29 5.74 11.86 -1.87
N TYR A 30 6.49 11.15 -2.72
CA TYR A 30 7.93 10.93 -2.50
C TYR A 30 8.73 12.23 -2.60
N ILE A 31 8.46 13.04 -3.64
CA ILE A 31 9.10 14.34 -3.85
C ILE A 31 8.83 15.28 -2.67
N ASP A 32 7.58 15.37 -2.22
CA ASP A 32 7.20 16.22 -1.09
C ASP A 32 7.94 15.81 0.20
N CYS A 33 8.13 14.50 0.42
CA CYS A 33 8.91 14.00 1.56
C CYS A 33 10.40 14.31 1.44
N ALA A 34 10.98 14.13 0.25
CA ALA A 34 12.39 14.39 -0.03
C ALA A 34 12.72 15.89 0.13
N ARG A 35 11.89 16.78 -0.40
CA ARG A 35 12.04 18.23 -0.25
C ARG A 35 11.93 18.67 1.21
N HIS A 36 11.01 18.09 1.96
CA HIS A 36 10.88 18.41 3.38
C HIS A 36 12.09 17.95 4.19
N PHE A 37 12.61 16.75 3.91
CA PHE A 37 13.84 16.27 4.55
C PHE A 37 15.04 17.17 4.21
N ALA A 38 15.21 17.55 2.94
CA ALA A 38 16.26 18.47 2.52
C ALA A 38 16.15 19.84 3.21
N ALA A 39 14.95 20.42 3.28
CA ALA A 39 14.74 21.68 3.99
C ALA A 39 15.03 21.57 5.50
N TRP A 40 14.73 20.41 6.10
CA TRP A 40 15.06 20.15 7.50
C TRP A 40 16.56 20.07 7.76
N LEU A 41 17.34 19.41 6.87
CA LEU A 41 18.80 19.36 6.99
C LEU A 41 19.42 20.76 7.03
N VAL A 42 18.93 21.67 6.16
CA VAL A 42 19.38 23.06 6.11
C VAL A 42 19.03 23.80 7.42
N ILE A 43 17.83 23.61 7.96
CA ILE A 43 17.38 24.30 9.19
C ILE A 43 18.12 23.82 10.43
N GLU A 44 18.39 22.53 10.52
CA GLU A 44 19.11 21.91 11.64
C GLU A 44 20.63 21.89 11.47
N ASN A 45 21.12 22.48 10.37
CA ASN A 45 22.54 22.54 10.00
C ASN A 45 23.24 21.17 10.06
N VAL A 46 22.61 20.16 9.46
CA VAL A 46 23.13 18.79 9.37
C VAL A 46 23.89 18.64 8.06
N GLU A 47 25.17 18.27 8.14
CA GLU A 47 25.99 18.04 6.94
C GLU A 47 25.57 16.75 6.21
N LEU A 48 25.77 16.69 4.89
CA LEU A 48 25.44 15.50 4.09
C LEU A 48 26.23 14.25 4.51
N SER A 49 27.43 14.45 5.06
CA SER A 49 28.28 13.43 5.67
C SER A 49 27.67 12.80 6.93
N GLU A 50 26.86 13.56 7.67
CA GLU A 50 26.18 13.14 8.92
C GLU A 50 24.80 12.52 8.67
N VAL A 51 24.36 12.46 7.41
CA VAL A 51 23.07 11.87 7.04
C VAL A 51 23.13 10.35 7.18
N GLY A 52 22.66 9.86 8.33
CA GLY A 52 22.50 8.44 8.64
C GLY A 52 21.27 8.16 9.52
N ASP A 53 21.30 7.06 10.28
CA ASP A 53 20.20 6.67 11.16
C ASP A 53 19.91 7.70 12.25
N ASP A 54 20.93 8.39 12.77
CA ASP A 54 20.75 9.46 13.76
C ASP A 54 19.98 10.66 13.17
N ALA A 55 20.37 11.13 11.99
CA ALA A 55 19.70 12.21 11.27
C ALA A 55 18.23 11.84 10.96
N LEU A 56 17.97 10.60 10.53
CA LEU A 56 16.61 10.09 10.34
C LEU A 56 15.81 10.03 11.64
N GLY A 57 16.44 9.65 12.76
CA GLY A 57 15.84 9.62 14.09
C GLY A 57 15.48 11.02 14.62
N ARG A 58 16.37 11.99 14.43
CA ARG A 58 16.13 13.41 14.74
C ARG A 58 15.01 13.96 13.86
N PHE A 59 15.03 13.67 12.56
CA PHE A 59 13.94 14.04 11.64
C PHE A 59 12.60 13.41 12.02
N ALA A 60 12.55 12.17 12.52
CA ALA A 60 11.30 11.56 12.95
C ALA A 60 10.66 12.27 14.16
N LYS A 61 11.48 12.87 15.02
CA LYS A 61 11.07 13.48 16.29
C LYS A 61 10.95 15.01 16.22
N HIS A 62 11.37 15.65 15.13
CA HIS A 62 11.40 17.10 15.05
C HIS A 62 10.00 17.72 15.10
N ARG A 63 9.91 18.91 15.70
CA ARG A 63 8.71 19.75 15.63
C ARG A 63 8.77 20.56 14.35
N CYS A 64 7.94 20.18 13.37
CA CYS A 64 7.95 20.75 12.03
C CYS A 64 7.81 22.28 12.02
N ARG A 65 8.93 22.98 11.81
CA ARG A 65 9.02 24.42 11.53
C ARG A 65 9.47 24.71 10.08
N CYS A 66 9.61 23.66 9.26
CA CYS A 66 10.35 23.69 8.01
C CYS A 66 9.68 24.38 6.81
N GLY A 67 8.59 25.13 7.02
CA GLY A 67 7.86 25.87 5.97
C GLY A 67 7.17 24.97 4.92
N GLY A 68 5.85 25.14 4.68
CA GLY A 68 5.15 24.35 3.66
C GLY A 68 3.63 24.36 3.74
N TYR A 69 2.96 24.09 2.61
CA TYR A 69 1.49 24.18 2.41
C TYR A 69 0.66 23.12 3.17
N ARG A 70 1.30 22.07 3.70
CA ARG A 70 0.70 21.10 4.62
C ARG A 70 1.63 20.94 5.80
N ARG A 71 1.11 20.94 7.03
CA ARG A 71 1.86 20.50 8.20
C ARG A 71 2.36 19.09 7.91
N ALA A 72 3.65 18.96 7.64
CA ALA A 72 4.24 17.66 7.43
C ALA A 72 4.03 16.82 8.70
N VAL A 73 3.85 15.53 8.51
CA VAL A 73 3.55 14.59 9.61
C VAL A 73 4.72 13.61 9.72
N PRO A 74 5.93 14.10 10.09
CA PRO A 74 7.17 13.32 10.05
C PRO A 74 7.15 12.09 10.95
N HIS A 75 6.23 12.02 11.93
CA HIS A 75 6.04 10.85 12.79
C HIS A 75 5.26 9.70 12.13
N LEU A 76 4.66 9.88 10.95
CA LEU A 76 3.99 8.78 10.24
C LEU A 76 5.05 7.83 9.66
N THR A 77 4.95 6.53 9.99
CA THR A 77 5.87 5.49 9.48
C THR A 77 5.97 5.46 7.95
N SER A 78 4.84 5.72 7.25
CA SER A 78 4.84 5.79 5.79
C SER A 78 5.57 7.00 5.23
N TYR A 79 5.65 8.09 6.00
CA TYR A 79 6.37 9.31 5.65
C TYR A 79 7.88 9.05 5.77
N LEU A 80 8.32 8.51 6.92
CA LEU A 80 9.72 8.14 7.16
C LEU A 80 10.23 7.08 6.18
N SER A 81 9.39 6.11 5.80
CA SER A 81 9.76 5.12 4.78
C SER A 81 10.09 5.77 3.43
N ARG A 82 9.40 6.85 3.06
CA ARG A 82 9.67 7.58 1.81
C ARG A 82 10.97 8.39 1.90
N VAL A 83 11.22 9.01 3.06
CA VAL A 83 12.46 9.73 3.34
C VAL A 83 13.65 8.77 3.36
N HIS A 84 13.56 7.66 4.08
CA HIS A 84 14.59 6.62 4.10
C HIS A 84 14.91 6.11 2.68
N ARG A 85 13.90 5.92 1.82
CA ARG A 85 14.14 5.53 0.42
C ARG A 85 14.93 6.59 -0.35
N PHE A 86 14.67 7.87 -0.09
CA PHE A 86 15.44 8.96 -0.69
C PHE A 86 16.89 8.98 -0.16
N VAL A 87 17.11 8.76 1.15
CA VAL A 87 18.46 8.68 1.71
C VAL A 87 19.24 7.49 1.15
N VAL A 88 18.62 6.31 1.00
CA VAL A 88 19.24 5.15 0.33
C VAL A 88 19.61 5.47 -1.12
N PHE A 89 18.76 6.21 -1.84
CA PHE A 89 19.05 6.67 -3.20
C PHE A 89 20.27 7.61 -3.24
N LEU A 90 20.41 8.51 -2.26
CA LEU A 90 21.57 9.40 -2.14
C LEU A 90 22.85 8.61 -1.80
N ALA A 91 22.75 7.65 -0.87
CA ALA A 91 23.87 6.80 -0.45
C ALA A 91 24.38 5.95 -1.62
N GLY A 92 23.48 5.35 -2.41
CA GLY A 92 23.83 4.56 -3.60
C GLY A 92 24.50 5.39 -4.72
N ARG A 93 24.48 6.72 -4.63
CA ARG A 93 25.17 7.64 -5.54
C ARG A 93 26.35 8.35 -4.89
N GLY A 94 26.71 7.99 -3.66
CA GLY A 94 27.84 8.57 -2.92
C GLY A 94 27.63 10.01 -2.45
N VAL A 95 26.38 10.50 -2.39
CA VAL A 95 26.06 11.88 -2.00
C VAL A 95 26.03 12.05 -0.47
N VAL A 96 25.65 10.98 0.23
CA VAL A 96 25.68 10.88 1.69
C VAL A 96 26.50 9.66 2.07
N ALA A 97 26.93 9.57 3.33
CA ALA A 97 27.60 8.38 3.84
C ALA A 97 26.75 7.13 3.52
N PRO A 98 27.37 5.99 3.18
CA PRO A 98 26.65 4.73 3.11
C PRO A 98 25.90 4.55 4.43
N LEU A 99 24.57 4.65 4.37
CA LEU A 99 23.73 4.14 5.46
C LEU A 99 24.25 2.73 5.70
N ALA A 100 24.72 2.44 6.93
CA ALA A 100 25.15 1.11 7.33
C ALA A 100 24.15 0.14 6.74
N GLU A 101 24.59 -0.59 5.72
CA GLU A 101 23.72 -1.04 4.65
C GLU A 101 22.39 -1.47 5.25
N ALA A 102 21.29 -0.86 4.80
CA ALA A 102 20.08 -1.64 4.69
C ALA A 102 20.37 -2.72 3.65
N ILE A 103 21.29 -3.65 3.98
CA ILE A 103 21.29 -5.02 3.53
C ILE A 103 19.82 -5.31 3.65
N ALA A 104 19.15 -5.48 2.52
CA ALA A 104 17.81 -6.01 2.50
C ALA A 104 17.94 -7.24 3.39
N SER A 105 17.51 -7.13 4.66
CA SER A 105 17.84 -8.11 5.69
C SER A 105 17.51 -9.43 5.04
N PRO A 106 18.53 -10.28 4.75
CA PRO A 106 18.36 -11.32 3.77
C PRO A 106 17.12 -12.07 4.20
N VAL A 107 16.09 -12.04 3.34
CA VAL A 107 14.78 -12.58 3.72
C VAL A 107 15.08 -13.98 4.18
N ASP A 108 14.74 -14.25 5.44
CA ASP A 108 15.04 -15.54 6.05
C ASP A 108 14.62 -16.63 5.05
N PRO A 109 15.49 -17.61 4.74
CA PRO A 109 15.21 -18.60 3.71
C PRO A 109 13.86 -19.28 3.92
N LEU A 110 13.48 -19.58 5.17
CA LEU A 110 12.18 -20.18 5.49
C LEU A 110 11.03 -19.21 5.24
N VAL A 111 11.23 -17.91 5.45
CA VAL A 111 10.22 -16.89 5.12
C VAL A 111 10.05 -16.74 3.61
N ARG A 112 11.14 -16.84 2.84
CA ARG A 112 11.07 -16.85 1.37
C ARG A 112 10.32 -18.09 0.88
N ASP A 113 10.66 -19.27 1.40
CA ASP A 113 10.02 -20.53 1.04
C ASP A 113 8.54 -20.52 1.45
N PHE A 114 8.22 -19.93 2.59
CA PHE A 114 6.83 -19.67 3.00
C PHE A 114 6.08 -18.78 2.02
N GLN A 115 6.68 -17.69 1.55
CA GLN A 115 6.05 -16.80 0.56
C GLN A 115 5.74 -17.56 -0.74
N GLU A 116 6.68 -18.36 -1.22
CA GLU A 116 6.48 -19.23 -2.38
C GLU A 116 5.38 -20.26 -2.14
N TRP A 117 5.39 -20.89 -0.96
CA TRP A 117 4.37 -21.87 -0.57
C TRP A 117 2.97 -21.25 -0.55
N LEU A 118 2.81 -20.03 -0.03
CA LEU A 118 1.53 -19.30 -0.06
C LEU A 118 1.05 -19.03 -1.49
N MET A 119 1.96 -18.70 -2.40
CA MET A 119 1.62 -18.44 -3.80
C MET A 119 1.22 -19.72 -4.53
N ARG A 120 2.04 -20.78 -4.39
CA ARG A 120 1.84 -22.07 -5.10
C ARG A 120 0.67 -22.89 -4.54
N HIS A 121 0.58 -23.03 -3.22
CA HIS A 121 -0.37 -23.97 -2.58
C HIS A 121 -1.66 -23.31 -2.10
N ARG A 122 -1.64 -22.00 -1.83
CA ARG A 122 -2.80 -21.26 -1.32
C ARG A 122 -3.36 -20.23 -2.31
N GLY A 123 -2.73 -20.05 -3.47
CA GLY A 123 -3.16 -19.09 -4.49
C GLY A 123 -3.17 -17.64 -4.00
N ILE A 124 -2.37 -17.31 -2.97
CA ILE A 124 -2.29 -15.95 -2.43
C ILE A 124 -1.56 -15.06 -3.43
N ARG A 125 -2.11 -13.86 -3.69
CA ARG A 125 -1.45 -12.85 -4.55
C ARG A 125 -0.10 -12.43 -3.95
N ASP A 126 0.91 -12.22 -4.80
CA ASP A 126 2.27 -11.81 -4.44
C ASP A 126 2.34 -10.72 -3.36
N ARG A 127 1.64 -9.59 -3.57
CA ARG A 127 1.58 -8.49 -2.58
C ARG A 127 1.18 -8.94 -1.17
N THR A 128 0.25 -9.90 -1.07
CA THR A 128 -0.21 -10.43 0.21
C THR A 128 0.81 -11.41 0.80
N ALA A 129 1.45 -12.24 -0.04
CA ALA A 129 2.53 -13.13 0.39
C ALA A 129 3.72 -12.32 0.94
N VAL A 130 4.18 -11.29 0.21
CA VAL A 130 5.24 -10.37 0.65
C VAL A 130 4.86 -9.69 1.97
N ARG A 131 3.61 -9.23 2.12
CA ARG A 131 3.13 -8.64 3.37
C ARG A 131 3.16 -9.63 4.53
N HIS A 132 2.74 -10.88 4.31
CA HIS A 132 2.80 -11.93 5.33
C HIS A 132 4.25 -12.23 5.72
N GLY A 133 5.17 -12.40 4.76
CA GLY A 133 6.57 -12.61 5.08
C GLY A 133 7.20 -11.48 5.90
N ARG A 134 6.89 -10.21 5.59
CA ARG A 134 7.34 -9.07 6.44
C ARG A 134 6.80 -9.14 7.87
N MET A 135 5.58 -9.63 8.05
CA MET A 135 5.01 -9.82 9.39
C MET A 135 5.74 -10.96 10.12
N ILE A 136 6.10 -12.04 9.44
CA ILE A 136 6.88 -13.14 10.04
C ILE A 136 8.30 -12.70 10.39
N MET A 137 9.00 -12.00 9.49
CA MET A 137 10.34 -11.45 9.77
C MET A 137 10.35 -10.58 11.04
N ARG A 138 9.27 -9.85 11.31
CA ARG A 138 9.11 -9.06 12.53
C ARG A 138 8.96 -9.91 13.79
N LEU A 139 8.40 -11.11 13.68
CA LEU A 139 8.18 -12.04 14.79
C LEU A 139 9.39 -12.95 15.05
N LEU A 140 10.21 -13.24 14.03
CA LEU A 140 11.36 -14.15 14.13
C LEU A 140 12.31 -13.84 15.30
N PRO A 141 12.70 -12.58 15.57
CA PRO A 141 13.60 -12.28 16.69
C PRO A 141 13.07 -12.73 18.06
N SER A 142 11.74 -12.79 18.21
CA SER A 142 11.09 -13.21 19.46
C SER A 142 10.63 -14.67 19.45
N LEU A 143 10.43 -15.26 18.27
CA LEU A 143 10.13 -16.69 18.13
C LEU A 143 11.39 -17.55 18.22
N GLY A 144 12.53 -17.01 17.83
CA GLY A 144 13.78 -17.76 17.69
C GLY A 144 14.00 -18.30 16.28
N SER A 145 15.25 -18.64 16.00
CA SER A 145 15.74 -19.10 14.69
C SER A 145 15.50 -20.58 14.43
N ASP A 146 15.20 -21.38 15.47
CA ASP A 146 14.94 -22.81 15.35
C ASP A 146 13.43 -23.10 15.47
N PRO A 147 12.75 -23.44 14.35
CA PRO A 147 11.33 -23.79 14.35
C PRO A 147 11.00 -25.05 15.16
N HIS A 148 11.95 -25.96 15.39
CA HIS A 148 11.71 -27.18 16.17
C HIS A 148 11.51 -26.90 17.65
N ALA A 149 12.10 -25.81 18.15
CA ALA A 149 11.99 -25.37 19.53
C ALA A 149 10.67 -24.63 19.84
N TYR A 150 9.88 -24.27 18.81
CA TYR A 150 8.67 -23.48 18.99
C TYR A 150 7.66 -24.18 19.90
N ASN A 151 7.23 -23.47 20.95
CA ASN A 151 6.20 -23.96 21.86
C ASN A 151 4.97 -23.02 21.94
N PRO A 152 3.81 -23.55 22.35
CA PRO A 152 2.56 -22.79 22.44
C PRO A 152 2.63 -21.55 23.34
N ALA A 153 3.41 -21.61 24.42
CA ALA A 153 3.49 -20.52 25.41
C ALA A 153 4.23 -19.31 24.82
N GLU A 154 5.38 -19.55 24.19
CA GLU A 154 6.16 -18.52 23.50
C GLU A 154 5.38 -17.88 22.37
N ILE A 155 4.74 -18.67 21.50
CA ILE A 155 3.90 -18.17 20.41
C ILE A 155 2.84 -17.20 20.92
N ARG A 156 2.17 -17.55 22.04
CA ARG A 156 1.15 -16.69 22.66
C ARG A 156 1.77 -15.41 23.19
N MET A 157 2.89 -15.48 23.90
CA MET A 157 3.58 -14.31 24.46
C MET A 157 4.05 -13.34 23.39
N VAL A 158 4.63 -13.85 22.29
CA VAL A 158 5.06 -13.04 21.15
C VAL A 158 3.89 -12.23 20.57
N ILE A 159 2.74 -12.87 20.35
CA ILE A 159 1.56 -12.20 19.82
C ILE A 159 0.98 -11.17 20.81
N LEU A 160 0.96 -11.48 22.10
CA LEU A 160 0.48 -10.54 23.13
C LEU A 160 1.36 -9.29 23.21
N ASN A 161 2.68 -9.45 23.12
CA ASN A 161 3.62 -8.33 23.10
C ASN A 161 3.44 -7.46 21.84
N GLU A 162 3.27 -8.06 20.66
CA GLU A 162 2.99 -7.29 19.44
C GLU A 162 1.61 -6.63 19.44
N ALA A 163 0.61 -7.25 20.08
CA ALA A 163 -0.73 -6.67 20.20
C ALA A 163 -0.75 -5.37 21.00
N GLN A 164 0.17 -5.20 21.97
CA GLN A 164 0.32 -3.95 22.72
C GLN A 164 0.96 -2.82 21.88
N ARG A 165 1.72 -3.17 20.86
CA ARG A 165 2.50 -2.23 20.03
C ARG A 165 1.81 -1.85 18.72
N CYS A 166 0.83 -2.64 18.29
CA CYS A 166 0.20 -2.52 16.98
C CYS A 166 -1.31 -2.32 17.09
N SER A 167 -1.91 -1.78 16.03
CA SER A 167 -3.37 -1.70 15.94
C SER A 167 -4.01 -3.09 15.82
N VAL A 168 -5.23 -3.25 16.34
CA VAL A 168 -5.99 -4.52 16.28
C VAL A 168 -6.08 -5.09 14.86
N ALA A 169 -6.29 -4.24 13.86
CA ALA A 169 -6.38 -4.67 12.46
C ALA A 169 -5.04 -5.21 11.93
N TYR A 170 -3.93 -4.59 12.32
CA TYR A 170 -2.59 -5.05 11.97
C TYR A 170 -2.32 -6.41 12.64
N THR A 171 -2.58 -6.52 13.94
CA THR A 171 -2.36 -7.75 14.71
C THR A 171 -3.20 -8.93 14.21
N LYS A 172 -4.44 -8.70 13.75
CA LYS A 172 -5.25 -9.73 13.07
C LYS A 172 -4.62 -10.25 11.79
N THR A 173 -4.07 -9.34 10.99
CA THR A 173 -3.39 -9.72 9.74
C THR A 173 -2.12 -10.51 10.07
N MET A 174 -1.39 -10.09 11.10
CA MET A 174 -0.20 -10.78 11.62
C MET A 174 -0.53 -12.18 12.15
N ILE A 175 -1.61 -12.34 12.92
CA ILE A 175 -2.11 -13.66 13.36
C ILE A 175 -2.43 -14.57 12.18
N THR A 176 -3.04 -14.01 11.13
CA THR A 176 -3.34 -14.76 9.90
C THR A 176 -2.05 -15.21 9.21
N ALA A 177 -1.05 -14.33 9.12
CA ALA A 177 0.26 -14.65 8.58
C ALA A 177 0.95 -15.76 9.42
N LEU A 178 0.97 -15.61 10.75
CA LEU A 178 1.62 -16.56 11.66
C LEU A 178 0.99 -17.96 11.60
N ARG A 179 -0.35 -18.05 11.57
CA ARG A 179 -1.01 -19.34 11.37
C ARG A 179 -0.69 -19.97 10.02
N GLY A 180 -0.54 -19.14 8.98
CA GLY A 180 -0.08 -19.60 7.66
C GLY A 180 1.34 -20.16 7.74
N TYR A 181 2.23 -19.46 8.42
CA TYR A 181 3.64 -19.83 8.56
C TYR A 181 3.81 -21.13 9.35
N LEU A 182 3.14 -21.27 10.49
CA LEU A 182 3.19 -22.49 11.31
C LEU A 182 2.64 -23.72 10.55
N ARG A 183 1.63 -23.53 9.69
CA ARG A 183 1.14 -24.61 8.82
C ARG A 183 2.13 -24.98 7.72
N PHE A 184 2.85 -24.00 7.19
CA PHE A 184 3.94 -24.23 6.24
C PHE A 184 5.07 -25.04 6.91
N LEU A 185 5.51 -24.61 8.08
CA LEU A 185 6.56 -25.30 8.84
C LEU A 185 6.14 -26.73 9.21
N ALA A 186 4.91 -26.94 9.67
CA ALA A 186 4.39 -28.27 9.96
C ALA A 186 4.29 -29.15 8.69
N ALA A 187 3.95 -28.57 7.54
CA ALA A 187 3.93 -29.30 6.26
C ALA A 187 5.35 -29.65 5.76
N ALA A 188 6.37 -28.92 6.20
CA ALA A 188 7.78 -29.17 5.93
C ALA A 188 8.46 -30.02 7.04
N ASP A 189 7.68 -30.52 8.01
CA ASP A 189 8.17 -31.27 9.19
C ASP A 189 9.19 -30.50 10.06
N LEU A 190 9.15 -29.17 10.01
CA LEU A 190 10.06 -28.28 10.76
C LEU A 190 9.51 -27.89 12.14
N CYS A 191 8.23 -28.13 12.42
CA CYS A 191 7.66 -27.87 13.74
C CYS A 191 6.54 -28.85 14.06
N ARG A 192 6.18 -28.94 15.35
CA ARG A 192 5.08 -29.79 15.81
C ARG A 192 3.76 -29.39 15.12
N PRO A 193 3.01 -30.34 14.53
CA PRO A 193 1.68 -30.04 13.99
C PRO A 193 0.74 -29.47 15.05
N GLY A 194 -0.15 -28.55 14.67
CA GLY A 194 -1.16 -27.98 15.55
C GLY A 194 -0.73 -26.71 16.30
N LEU A 195 0.52 -26.25 16.17
CA LEU A 195 0.98 -25.00 16.80
C LEU A 195 0.19 -23.76 16.35
N GLU A 196 -0.44 -23.78 15.17
CA GLU A 196 -1.30 -22.68 14.72
C GLU A 196 -2.53 -22.47 15.62
N HIS A 197 -2.93 -23.50 16.38
CA HIS A 197 -4.03 -23.42 17.35
C HIS A 197 -3.60 -22.70 18.64
N ALA A 198 -2.30 -22.63 18.93
CA ALA A 198 -1.77 -21.84 20.04
C ALA A 198 -1.88 -20.33 19.81
N VAL A 199 -1.93 -19.91 18.54
CA VAL A 199 -2.04 -18.50 18.15
C VAL A 199 -3.40 -17.96 18.61
N PRO A 200 -3.44 -16.99 19.54
CA PRO A 200 -4.68 -16.55 20.15
C PRO A 200 -5.61 -15.90 19.13
N ARG A 201 -6.92 -15.95 19.41
CA ARG A 201 -7.90 -15.12 18.71
C ARG A 201 -8.00 -13.80 19.45
N ILE A 202 -7.66 -12.70 18.78
CA ILE A 202 -7.90 -11.37 19.35
C ILE A 202 -9.38 -11.02 19.16
N PRO A 203 -10.14 -10.79 20.24
CA PRO A 203 -11.54 -10.44 20.15
C PRO A 203 -11.67 -9.08 19.46
N GLN A 204 -12.51 -9.04 18.43
CA GLN A 204 -13.06 -7.81 17.88
C GLN A 204 -14.53 -8.08 17.71
N TRP A 205 -15.31 -7.59 18.66
CA TRP A 205 -16.76 -7.68 18.62
C TRP A 205 -17.26 -7.01 17.34
N ARG A 206 -18.09 -7.71 16.56
CA ARG A 206 -18.78 -7.07 15.42
C ARG A 206 -19.55 -5.88 15.99
N LEU A 207 -19.48 -4.74 15.30
CA LEU A 207 -20.11 -3.48 15.73
C LEU A 207 -19.52 -2.84 16.99
N SER A 208 -18.28 -3.18 17.38
CA SER A 208 -17.56 -2.48 18.47
C SER A 208 -17.40 -0.97 18.24
N SER A 209 -17.60 -0.53 16.99
CA SER A 209 -17.81 0.86 16.63
C SER A 209 -18.81 0.94 15.48
N LEU A 210 -19.62 2.00 15.45
CA LEU A 210 -20.46 2.31 14.30
C LEU A 210 -19.55 2.60 13.09
N PRO A 211 -19.73 1.90 11.95
CA PRO A 211 -19.02 2.26 10.74
C PRO A 211 -19.27 3.72 10.40
N ARG A 212 -18.21 4.47 10.08
CA ARG A 212 -18.38 5.82 9.52
C ARG A 212 -19.05 5.67 8.16
N TYR A 213 -20.17 6.33 7.96
CA TYR A 213 -20.91 6.35 6.71
C TYR A 213 -21.10 7.81 6.25
N LEU A 214 -21.41 7.96 4.96
CA LEU A 214 -21.81 9.24 4.38
C LEU A 214 -23.33 9.23 4.24
N SER A 215 -24.00 10.33 4.57
CA SER A 215 -25.42 10.49 4.28
C SER A 215 -25.65 10.53 2.76
N PRO A 216 -26.85 10.19 2.26
CA PRO A 216 -27.20 10.32 0.85
C PRO A 216 -26.83 11.71 0.28
N ASP A 217 -27.17 12.79 0.99
CA ASP A 217 -26.84 14.16 0.58
C ASP A 217 -25.32 14.44 0.53
N GLN A 218 -24.53 13.80 1.39
CA GLN A 218 -23.07 13.91 1.33
C GLN A 218 -22.51 13.19 0.10
N VAL A 219 -23.05 12.01 -0.22
CA VAL A 219 -22.69 11.27 -1.43
C VAL A 219 -23.04 12.08 -2.68
N ASP A 220 -24.25 12.61 -2.76
CA ASP A 220 -24.70 13.37 -3.92
C ASP A 220 -23.90 14.66 -4.11
N ARG A 221 -23.52 15.36 -3.02
CA ARG A 221 -22.59 16.49 -3.08
C ARG A 221 -21.21 16.11 -3.61
N ILE A 222 -20.67 14.95 -3.21
CA ILE A 222 -19.37 14.48 -3.70
C ILE A 222 -19.45 14.15 -5.20
N VAL A 223 -20.51 13.46 -5.62
CA VAL A 223 -20.75 13.13 -7.04
C VAL A 223 -20.91 14.41 -7.87
N ALA A 224 -21.67 15.38 -7.38
CA ALA A 224 -21.90 16.66 -8.05
C ALA A 224 -20.66 17.57 -8.11
N SER A 225 -19.66 17.37 -7.24
CA SER A 225 -18.43 18.16 -7.24
C SER A 225 -17.48 17.87 -8.42
N CYS A 226 -17.78 16.84 -9.22
CA CYS A 226 -16.97 16.45 -10.37
C CYS A 226 -17.18 17.37 -11.58
N ASP A 227 -16.11 17.91 -12.15
CA ASP A 227 -16.17 18.75 -13.35
C ASP A 227 -16.40 17.93 -14.63
N LEU A 228 -17.66 17.88 -15.07
CA LEU A 228 -18.12 17.20 -16.28
C LEU A 228 -17.56 17.77 -17.59
N ARG A 229 -16.92 18.95 -17.58
CA ARG A 229 -16.28 19.53 -18.76
C ARG A 229 -14.94 18.87 -19.06
N THR A 230 -14.37 18.15 -18.09
CA THR A 230 -13.09 17.46 -18.23
C THR A 230 -13.28 15.96 -18.32
N ARG A 231 -12.47 15.29 -19.16
CA ARG A 231 -12.45 13.81 -19.22
C ARG A 231 -12.20 13.18 -17.85
N ARG A 232 -11.39 13.83 -17.02
CA ARG A 232 -11.10 13.40 -15.66
C ARG A 232 -12.31 13.49 -14.75
N GLY A 233 -13.04 14.60 -14.74
CA GLY A 233 -14.21 14.75 -13.87
C GLY A 233 -15.36 13.83 -14.28
N ILE A 234 -15.56 13.62 -15.58
CA ILE A 234 -16.48 12.59 -16.11
C ILE A 234 -16.12 11.20 -15.54
N ARG A 235 -14.84 10.81 -15.64
CA ARG A 235 -14.34 9.53 -15.12
C ARG A 235 -14.53 9.42 -13.60
N ASP A 236 -14.09 10.44 -12.87
CA ASP A 236 -14.12 10.44 -11.41
C ASP A 236 -15.59 10.33 -10.93
N ARG A 237 -16.54 10.97 -11.62
CA ARG A 237 -17.97 10.83 -11.36
C ARG A 237 -18.48 9.41 -11.61
N ALA A 238 -18.12 8.79 -12.73
CA ALA A 238 -18.50 7.40 -13.03
C ALA A 238 -17.97 6.44 -11.96
N ILE A 239 -16.71 6.58 -11.54
CA ILE A 239 -16.11 5.79 -10.46
C ILE A 239 -16.88 5.97 -9.15
N LEU A 240 -17.23 7.21 -8.79
CA LEU A 240 -18.00 7.50 -7.57
C LEU A 240 -19.39 6.88 -7.59
N LEU A 241 -20.07 6.90 -8.74
CA LEU A 241 -21.38 6.25 -8.89
C LEU A 241 -21.28 4.73 -8.75
N LEU A 242 -20.27 4.09 -9.37
CA LEU A 242 -20.04 2.65 -9.22
C LEU A 242 -19.72 2.27 -7.76
N LEU A 243 -18.94 3.10 -7.05
CA LEU A 243 -18.66 2.90 -5.63
C LEU A 243 -19.91 3.06 -4.77
N ALA A 244 -20.66 4.15 -4.95
CA ALA A 244 -21.73 4.54 -4.05
C ALA A 244 -23.07 3.84 -4.33
N ARG A 245 -23.37 3.54 -5.59
CA ARG A 245 -24.67 2.96 -6.01
C ARG A 245 -24.62 1.45 -6.20
N LEU A 246 -23.50 0.91 -6.70
CA LEU A 246 -23.31 -0.54 -6.89
C LEU A 246 -22.45 -1.21 -5.82
N GLY A 247 -21.82 -0.43 -4.93
CA GLY A 247 -20.99 -0.98 -3.86
C GLY A 247 -19.73 -1.70 -4.36
N LEU A 248 -19.26 -1.38 -5.57
CA LEU A 248 -18.08 -2.04 -6.15
C LEU A 248 -16.82 -1.67 -5.38
N ARG A 249 -15.87 -2.60 -5.26
CA ARG A 249 -14.57 -2.29 -4.66
C ARG A 249 -13.73 -1.52 -5.65
N ALA A 250 -12.89 -0.62 -5.14
CA ALA A 250 -11.96 0.16 -5.98
C ALA A 250 -11.07 -0.72 -6.88
N GLY A 251 -10.67 -1.90 -6.40
CA GLY A 251 -9.91 -2.87 -7.20
C GLY A 251 -10.71 -3.45 -8.36
N ASP A 252 -12.00 -3.73 -8.14
CA ASP A 252 -12.88 -4.30 -9.15
C ASP A 252 -13.18 -3.26 -10.26
N ILE A 253 -13.36 -1.98 -9.87
CA ILE A 253 -13.48 -0.86 -10.82
C ILE A 253 -12.19 -0.65 -11.60
N TRP A 254 -11.03 -0.76 -10.94
CA TRP A 254 -9.73 -0.58 -11.58
C TRP A 254 -9.40 -1.67 -12.61
N GLU A 255 -9.80 -2.92 -12.36
CA GLU A 255 -9.56 -4.05 -13.28
C GLU A 255 -10.62 -4.15 -14.41
N MET A 256 -11.66 -3.30 -14.39
CA MET A 256 -12.78 -3.30 -15.32
C MET A 256 -12.36 -2.91 -16.75
N ARG A 257 -12.90 -3.61 -17.73
CA ARG A 257 -12.68 -3.36 -19.17
C ARG A 257 -13.98 -2.93 -19.84
N LEU A 258 -13.86 -2.28 -21.00
CA LEU A 258 -15.03 -1.87 -21.80
C LEU A 258 -15.92 -3.04 -22.21
N GLY A 259 -15.32 -4.21 -22.49
CA GLY A 259 -16.07 -5.43 -22.83
C GLY A 259 -16.79 -6.07 -21.64
N ASP A 260 -16.56 -5.60 -20.42
CA ASP A 260 -17.33 -6.03 -19.26
C ASP A 260 -18.69 -5.31 -19.17
N ILE A 261 -18.99 -4.38 -20.09
CA ILE A 261 -20.20 -3.56 -20.09
C ILE A 261 -21.05 -3.88 -21.31
N ASP A 262 -22.28 -4.28 -21.06
CA ASP A 262 -23.28 -4.46 -22.09
C ASP A 262 -24.24 -3.26 -22.07
N TRP A 263 -24.09 -2.40 -23.08
CA TRP A 263 -24.86 -1.18 -23.24
C TRP A 263 -26.30 -1.44 -23.66
N ASP A 264 -26.52 -2.53 -24.41
CA ASP A 264 -27.81 -2.88 -24.97
C ASP A 264 -28.70 -3.47 -23.88
N SER A 265 -28.16 -4.37 -23.06
CA SER A 265 -28.87 -4.89 -21.90
C SER A 265 -28.77 -3.99 -20.66
N GLY A 266 -27.91 -2.97 -20.69
CA GLY A 266 -27.68 -2.07 -19.56
C GLY A 266 -27.08 -2.80 -18.35
N THR A 267 -26.19 -3.75 -18.58
CA THR A 267 -25.57 -4.57 -17.53
C THR A 267 -24.05 -4.43 -17.47
N LEU A 268 -23.51 -4.71 -16.29
CA LEU A 268 -22.10 -4.64 -15.95
C LEU A 268 -21.66 -5.98 -15.37
N ARG A 269 -20.65 -6.58 -15.99
CA ARG A 269 -19.99 -7.79 -15.50
C ARG A 269 -18.86 -7.41 -14.54
N VAL A 270 -18.94 -7.89 -13.32
CA VAL A 270 -17.92 -7.65 -12.29
C VAL A 270 -17.26 -8.95 -11.90
N LYS A 271 -15.92 -8.94 -11.84
CA LYS A 271 -15.12 -10.06 -11.36
C LYS A 271 -14.87 -9.90 -9.86
N GLY A 272 -15.57 -10.69 -9.05
CA GLY A 272 -15.43 -10.65 -7.59
C GLY A 272 -14.15 -11.33 -7.09
N LYS A 273 -13.88 -11.17 -5.78
CA LYS A 273 -12.85 -11.92 -5.06
C LYS A 273 -13.13 -13.42 -5.17
N GLY A 274 -12.24 -14.16 -5.82
CA GLY A 274 -12.39 -15.60 -6.07
C GLY A 274 -12.75 -15.98 -7.51
N ARG A 275 -12.71 -15.01 -8.46
CA ARG A 275 -13.10 -15.21 -9.88
C ARG A 275 -14.57 -15.55 -10.09
N CYS A 276 -15.44 -15.26 -9.11
CA CYS A 276 -16.88 -15.37 -9.31
C CYS A 276 -17.37 -14.13 -10.09
N GLU A 277 -17.90 -14.35 -11.29
CA GLU A 277 -18.46 -13.28 -12.11
C GLU A 277 -19.90 -12.98 -11.68
N THR A 278 -20.28 -11.72 -11.65
CA THR A 278 -21.65 -11.29 -11.34
C THR A 278 -22.07 -10.21 -12.33
N LEU A 279 -23.31 -10.32 -12.83
CA LEU A 279 -23.93 -9.28 -13.65
C LEU A 279 -24.73 -8.35 -12.75
N LEU A 280 -24.47 -7.06 -12.86
CA LEU A 280 -25.16 -6.00 -12.13
C LEU A 280 -25.82 -5.04 -13.12
N PRO A 281 -27.01 -4.49 -12.81
CA PRO A 281 -27.60 -3.45 -13.64
C PRO A 281 -26.74 -2.18 -13.60
N LEU A 282 -26.63 -1.48 -14.73
CA LEU A 282 -26.06 -0.14 -14.74
C LEU A 282 -27.00 0.82 -13.98
N PRO A 283 -26.46 1.75 -13.17
CA PRO A 283 -27.27 2.73 -12.46
C PRO A 283 -28.14 3.54 -13.44
N GLN A 284 -29.45 3.61 -13.20
CA GLN A 284 -30.38 4.28 -14.12
C GLN A 284 -30.23 5.80 -14.14
N ASP A 285 -29.80 6.39 -13.02
CA ASP A 285 -29.54 7.83 -12.87
C ASP A 285 -28.40 8.33 -13.78
N HIS A 286 -27.63 7.40 -14.36
CA HIS A 286 -26.58 7.71 -15.30
C HIS A 286 -26.24 6.50 -16.18
N LYS A 287 -26.60 6.52 -17.45
CA LYS A 287 -25.98 5.63 -18.45
C LYS A 287 -24.64 6.25 -18.84
N PRO A 288 -23.49 5.77 -18.30
CA PRO A 288 -22.21 6.34 -18.70
C PRO A 288 -22.07 6.23 -20.22
N SER A 289 -21.77 7.31 -20.93
CA SER A 289 -21.50 7.16 -22.36
C SER A 289 -20.20 6.38 -22.56
N HIS A 290 -20.03 5.73 -23.71
CA HIS A 290 -18.80 4.98 -24.03
C HIS A 290 -17.52 5.79 -23.71
N ARG A 291 -17.56 7.11 -23.96
CA ARG A 291 -16.46 8.08 -23.71
C ARG A 291 -16.05 8.22 -22.24
N GLU A 292 -16.94 7.96 -21.31
CA GLU A 292 -16.70 8.14 -19.87
C GLU A 292 -15.91 6.98 -19.27
N ILE A 293 -16.18 5.77 -19.75
CA ILE A 293 -15.53 4.55 -19.28
C ILE A 293 -14.22 4.27 -20.02
N PHE A 294 -14.05 4.81 -21.23
CA PHE A 294 -12.73 4.87 -21.90
C PHE A 294 -11.62 5.44 -20.99
N ALA A 295 -11.98 6.24 -19.98
CA ALA A 295 -11.05 6.82 -19.03
C ALA A 295 -10.80 5.96 -17.77
N ILE A 296 -11.62 4.93 -17.49
CA ILE A 296 -11.54 4.07 -16.29
C ILE A 296 -10.46 2.98 -16.42
N GLY A 297 -10.04 2.66 -17.65
CA GLY A 297 -8.94 1.72 -17.92
C GLY A 297 -7.58 2.16 -17.35
N PRO A 298 -6.59 1.25 -17.32
CA PRO A 298 -5.27 1.54 -16.74
C PRO A 298 -4.68 2.78 -17.41
N VAL A 299 -4.07 3.63 -16.59
CA VAL A 299 -3.50 4.95 -16.90
C VAL A 299 -2.47 4.95 -18.06
N ASN A 300 -2.14 3.78 -18.62
CA ASN A 300 -1.21 3.60 -19.74
C ASN A 300 -1.89 3.06 -21.01
N PHE A 301 -2.89 3.78 -21.54
CA PHE A 301 -3.44 3.48 -22.87
C PHE A 301 -3.65 4.71 -23.76
N PHE A 302 -3.18 5.89 -23.32
CA PHE A 302 -3.47 7.17 -24.01
C PHE A 302 -2.35 7.72 -24.91
N ASP A 303 -1.35 6.91 -25.29
CA ASP A 303 -0.36 7.30 -26.32
C ASP A 303 -0.57 6.65 -27.70
N SER A 304 -1.64 5.87 -27.94
CA SER A 304 -1.83 5.23 -29.26
C SER A 304 -3.28 5.15 -29.75
N CYS A 305 -4.06 6.23 -29.60
CA CYS A 305 -5.34 6.34 -30.30
C CYS A 305 -5.61 7.77 -30.79
N ALA A 306 -4.68 8.27 -31.62
CA ALA A 306 -4.92 9.40 -32.51
C ALA A 306 -5.41 8.96 -33.91
N THR A 307 -5.56 7.66 -34.19
CA THR A 307 -5.94 7.15 -35.52
C THR A 307 -6.94 6.01 -35.45
N ALA A 308 -8.18 6.32 -35.09
CA ALA A 308 -9.32 5.47 -35.42
C ALA A 308 -10.60 6.32 -35.50
N ARG A 309 -10.62 7.26 -36.45
CA ARG A 309 -11.84 7.91 -36.94
C ARG A 309 -11.69 8.18 -38.43
N LYS A 310 -11.98 7.15 -39.23
CA LYS A 310 -12.44 7.24 -40.63
C LYS A 310 -12.86 5.84 -41.07
N ARG A 311 -14.08 5.47 -40.69
CA ARG A 311 -15.12 4.83 -41.51
C ARG A 311 -16.38 4.75 -40.68
#